data_AF-A0AAV1A8H9-F1
#
_entry.id   AF-A0AAV1A8H9-F1
#
_cell.length_a   1.000
_cell.length_b   1.000
_cell.length_c   1.000
_cell.angle_alpha   90.00
_cell.angle_beta   90.00
_cell.angle_gamma   90.00
#
_symmetry.space_group_name_H-M   'P 1'
#
loop_
_entity.id
_entity.type
_entity.pdbx_description
1 polymer ?
#
loop_
_entity_poly.entity_id
_entity_poly.type
_entity_poly.pdbx_seq_one_letter_code
_entity_poly.pdbx_strand_id
1 'polypeptide(L)'
;MKAALKGKYDLDHNSSGAATVAFNAGDVKLRASITDATFKNGPSLTGLVLAVEKPGSFSVDYNVPKKDFRFQFMNTVRVAEKPLNLAYIHSKGDNRTILDGTLVWDPSNKVSANYAVESGNFSGKVYGDDSLKASYQTSSKVLGLEWTRSSKQTGCFKVVASVNLAEEKTIPKLSVESTLNFEM
;
A
#
# COMPACT_ATOMS: atom_id res chain seq x y z
N MET A 1 -27.66 -8.87 -14.20
CA MET A 1 -26.58 -9.48 -13.40
C MET A 1 -25.35 -9.66 -14.29
N LYS A 2 -24.14 -9.33 -13.82
CA LYS A 2 -22.90 -9.47 -14.60
C LYS A 2 -21.91 -10.38 -13.87
N ALA A 3 -21.57 -11.50 -14.50
CA ALA A 3 -20.53 -12.43 -14.05
C ALA A 3 -19.29 -12.30 -14.93
N ALA A 4 -18.11 -12.52 -14.36
CA ALA A 4 -16.84 -12.51 -15.08
C ALA A 4 -16.01 -13.72 -14.68
N LEU A 5 -15.42 -14.38 -15.67
CA LEU A 5 -14.44 -15.44 -15.50
C LEU A 5 -13.08 -14.92 -15.99
N LYS A 6 -12.06 -15.06 -15.16
CA LYS A 6 -10.67 -14.72 -15.50
C LYS A 6 -9.76 -15.90 -15.22
N GLY A 7 -9.09 -16.39 -16.25
CA GLY A 7 -7.96 -17.31 -16.11
C GLY A 7 -6.64 -16.54 -16.17
N LYS A 8 -5.67 -16.94 -15.38
CA LYS A 8 -4.27 -16.54 -15.49
C LYS A 8 -3.40 -17.78 -15.51
N TYR A 9 -2.36 -17.75 -16.33
CA TYR A 9 -1.39 -18.83 -16.47
C TYR A 9 -0.02 -18.20 -16.74
N ASP A 10 0.90 -18.35 -15.79
CA ASP A 10 2.28 -17.85 -15.91
C ASP A 10 3.22 -18.99 -16.30
N LEU A 11 4.13 -18.74 -17.25
CA LEU A 11 5.02 -19.72 -17.91
C LEU A 11 6.45 -19.78 -17.33
N ASP A 12 6.71 -19.16 -16.19
CA ASP A 12 8.02 -19.27 -15.53
C ASP A 12 8.20 -20.63 -14.84
N HIS A 13 9.43 -20.92 -14.35
CA HIS A 13 9.91 -22.20 -13.82
C HIS A 13 9.08 -22.82 -12.65
N ASN A 14 7.99 -22.17 -12.27
CA ASN A 14 7.00 -22.60 -11.28
C ASN A 14 5.58 -22.32 -11.80
N SER A 15 5.26 -22.83 -13.00
CA SER A 15 4.00 -22.57 -13.71
C SER A 15 2.79 -22.76 -12.81
N SER A 16 2.05 -21.69 -12.52
CA SER A 16 0.86 -21.71 -11.67
C SER A 16 -0.34 -21.18 -12.44
N GLY A 17 -1.39 -21.99 -12.46
CA GLY A 17 -2.68 -21.64 -13.07
C GLY A 17 -3.61 -21.08 -12.01
N ALA A 18 -4.28 -19.97 -12.30
CA ALA A 18 -5.30 -19.42 -11.42
C ALA A 18 -6.60 -19.17 -12.18
N ALA A 19 -7.71 -19.59 -11.61
CA ALA A 19 -9.05 -19.31 -12.11
C ALA A 19 -9.80 -18.45 -11.10
N THR A 20 -10.43 -17.38 -11.58
CA THR A 20 -11.21 -16.46 -10.76
C THR A 20 -12.58 -16.28 -11.35
N VAL A 21 -13.61 -16.53 -10.54
CA VAL A 21 -15.00 -16.22 -10.84
C VAL A 21 -15.40 -15.00 -10.02
N ALA A 22 -16.04 -14.02 -10.65
CA ALA A 22 -16.58 -12.86 -9.95
C ALA A 22 -18.02 -12.59 -10.37
N PHE A 23 -18.84 -12.23 -9.39
CA PHE A 23 -20.26 -11.93 -9.55
C PHE A 23 -20.54 -10.55 -8.97
N ASN A 24 -21.16 -9.67 -9.75
CA ASN A 24 -21.62 -8.37 -9.25
C ASN A 24 -23.08 -8.47 -8.80
N ALA A 25 -23.34 -8.11 -7.55
CA ALA A 25 -24.65 -8.01 -6.92
C ALA A 25 -24.87 -6.57 -6.45
N GLY A 26 -25.47 -5.75 -7.33
CA GLY A 26 -25.59 -4.30 -7.11
C GLY A 26 -24.21 -3.63 -7.07
N ASP A 27 -23.93 -2.91 -5.98
CA ASP A 27 -22.66 -2.21 -5.76
C ASP A 27 -21.54 -3.12 -5.24
N VAL A 28 -21.86 -4.37 -4.90
CA VAL A 28 -20.93 -5.32 -4.29
C VAL A 28 -20.52 -6.37 -5.31
N LYS A 29 -19.25 -6.72 -5.30
CA LYS A 29 -18.67 -7.78 -6.12
C LYS A 29 -18.16 -8.90 -5.23
N LEU A 30 -18.68 -10.09 -5.45
CA LEU A 30 -18.20 -11.32 -4.85
C LEU A 30 -17.19 -11.96 -5.79
N ARG A 31 -16.09 -12.46 -5.26
CA ARG A 31 -15.02 -13.10 -6.02
C ARG A 31 -14.61 -14.39 -5.33
N ALA A 32 -14.45 -15.44 -6.12
CA ALA A 32 -13.83 -16.69 -5.69
C ALA A 32 -12.67 -17.00 -6.64
N SER A 33 -11.49 -17.25 -6.09
CA SER A 33 -10.27 -17.54 -6.83
C SER A 33 -9.68 -18.86 -6.36
N ILE A 34 -9.27 -19.70 -7.30
CA ILE A 34 -8.56 -20.96 -7.04
C ILE A 34 -7.23 -20.95 -7.80
N THR A 35 -6.23 -21.61 -7.23
CA THR A 35 -4.97 -21.90 -7.93
C THR A 35 -4.83 -23.41 -8.19
N ASP A 36 -3.86 -23.78 -9.02
CA ASP A 36 -3.44 -25.16 -9.30
C ASP A 36 -3.11 -25.96 -8.02
N ALA A 37 -2.70 -25.29 -6.94
CA ALA A 37 -2.50 -25.90 -5.62
C ALA A 37 -3.73 -26.71 -5.14
N THR A 38 -4.93 -26.25 -5.49
CA THR A 38 -6.22 -26.91 -5.19
C THR A 38 -6.25 -28.37 -5.65
N PHE A 39 -5.49 -28.74 -6.68
CA PHE A 39 -5.52 -30.07 -7.32
C PHE A 39 -4.22 -30.88 -7.22
N LYS A 40 -3.12 -30.31 -6.69
CA LYS A 40 -1.78 -30.96 -6.72
C LYS A 40 -1.75 -32.36 -6.08
N ASN A 41 -2.56 -32.62 -5.05
CA ASN A 41 -2.65 -33.92 -4.35
C ASN A 41 -4.10 -34.43 -4.21
N GLY A 42 -4.97 -34.07 -5.16
CA GLY A 42 -6.43 -34.28 -5.06
C GLY A 42 -7.18 -33.00 -4.64
N PRO A 43 -8.53 -33.03 -4.66
CA PRO A 43 -9.34 -31.84 -4.41
C PRO A 43 -9.14 -31.32 -2.99
N SER A 44 -8.61 -30.10 -2.88
CA SER A 44 -8.31 -29.45 -1.61
C SER A 44 -8.60 -27.95 -1.67
N LEU A 45 -8.78 -27.30 -0.52
CA LEU A 45 -9.02 -25.85 -0.46
C LEU A 45 -7.71 -25.03 -0.42
N THR A 46 -6.57 -25.64 -0.76
CA THR A 46 -5.22 -25.08 -0.57
C THR A 46 -4.87 -23.92 -1.50
N GLY A 47 -5.67 -23.68 -2.54
CA GLY A 47 -5.56 -22.52 -3.43
C GLY A 47 -6.74 -21.55 -3.36
N LEU A 48 -7.72 -21.76 -2.47
CA LEU A 48 -8.99 -21.02 -2.48
C LEU A 48 -8.90 -19.69 -1.73
N VAL A 49 -9.33 -18.62 -2.39
CA VAL A 49 -9.52 -17.28 -1.83
C VAL A 49 -10.93 -16.80 -2.14
N LEU A 50 -11.63 -16.32 -1.12
CA LEU A 50 -12.95 -15.70 -1.24
C LEU A 50 -12.82 -14.21 -0.94
N ALA A 51 -13.51 -13.36 -1.70
CA ALA A 51 -13.48 -11.93 -1.48
C ALA A 51 -14.83 -11.28 -1.73
N VAL A 52 -15.12 -10.24 -0.95
CA VAL A 52 -16.28 -9.37 -1.12
C VAL A 52 -15.77 -7.94 -1.14
N GLU A 53 -16.02 -7.23 -2.23
CA GLU A 53 -15.55 -5.85 -2.41
C GLU A 53 -16.69 -4.93 -2.84
N LYS A 54 -16.75 -3.74 -2.24
CA LYS A 54 -17.49 -2.60 -2.76
C LYS A 54 -16.47 -1.57 -3.24
N PRO A 55 -16.35 -1.33 -4.56
CA PRO A 55 -15.38 -0.38 -5.11
C PRO A 55 -15.46 0.99 -4.43
N GLY A 56 -14.32 1.49 -3.94
CA GLY A 56 -14.24 2.78 -3.26
C GLY A 56 -14.78 2.81 -1.83
N SER A 57 -15.23 1.69 -1.26
CA SER A 57 -15.74 1.63 0.12
C SER A 57 -15.03 0.58 0.97
N PHE A 58 -15.03 -0.69 0.57
CA PHE A 58 -14.38 -1.73 1.36
C PHE A 58 -14.01 -2.95 0.53
N SER A 59 -13.09 -3.75 1.06
CA SER A 59 -12.76 -5.09 0.58
C SER A 59 -12.52 -6.00 1.79
N VAL A 60 -13.05 -7.21 1.72
CA VAL A 60 -12.75 -8.29 2.65
C VAL A 60 -12.27 -9.48 1.84
N ASP A 61 -11.02 -9.87 2.05
CA ASP A 61 -10.43 -11.05 1.44
C ASP A 61 -10.23 -12.12 2.53
N TYR A 62 -10.64 -13.35 2.26
CA TYR A 62 -10.40 -14.52 3.09
C TYR A 62 -9.58 -15.56 2.34
N ASN A 63 -8.38 -15.81 2.86
CA ASN A 63 -7.52 -16.90 2.41
C ASN A 63 -7.86 -18.16 3.20
N VAL A 64 -8.60 -19.08 2.59
CA VAL A 64 -9.09 -20.31 3.22
C VAL A 64 -7.95 -21.19 3.76
N PRO A 65 -6.87 -21.48 3.00
CA PRO A 65 -5.77 -22.30 3.49
C PRO A 65 -5.08 -21.71 4.71
N LYS A 66 -4.82 -20.40 4.68
CA LYS A 66 -4.10 -19.69 5.74
C LYS A 66 -5.00 -19.32 6.91
N LYS A 67 -6.31 -19.51 6.79
CA LYS A 67 -7.33 -18.99 7.74
C LYS A 67 -7.13 -17.51 8.03
N ASP A 68 -6.71 -16.76 7.02
CA ASP A 68 -6.30 -15.37 7.12
C ASP A 68 -7.38 -14.45 6.53
N PHE A 69 -7.69 -13.38 7.25
CA PHE A 69 -8.61 -12.34 6.83
C PHE A 69 -7.86 -11.04 6.63
N ARG A 70 -8.12 -10.40 5.50
CA ARG A 70 -7.70 -9.03 5.24
C ARG A 70 -8.92 -8.16 5.06
N PHE A 71 -9.08 -7.19 5.94
CA PHE A 71 -10.08 -6.15 5.86
C PHE A 71 -9.44 -4.88 5.31
N GLN A 72 -10.11 -4.23 4.39
CA GLN A 72 -9.76 -2.90 3.91
C GLN A 72 -11.03 -2.05 3.90
N PHE A 73 -11.03 -0.93 4.60
CA PHE A 73 -12.08 0.06 4.58
C PHE A 73 -11.50 1.36 4.05
N MET A 74 -12.18 1.97 3.10
CA MET A 74 -11.81 3.22 2.47
C MET A 74 -12.95 4.20 2.65
N ASN A 75 -12.65 5.41 3.09
CA ASN A 75 -13.63 6.47 3.24
C ASN A 75 -13.01 7.81 2.82
N THR A 76 -13.81 8.67 2.21
CA THR A 76 -13.41 10.02 1.89
C THR A 76 -14.33 10.99 2.60
N VAL A 77 -13.78 11.73 3.57
CA VAL A 77 -14.49 12.79 4.28
C VAL A 77 -14.01 14.15 3.78
N ARG A 78 -14.87 15.18 3.81
CA ARG A 78 -14.47 16.53 3.45
C ARG A 78 -14.14 17.31 4.72
N VAL A 79 -12.92 17.83 4.81
CA VAL A 79 -12.46 18.72 5.88
C VAL A 79 -12.15 20.07 5.24
N ALA A 80 -12.83 21.14 5.68
CA ALA A 80 -12.71 22.46 5.06
C ALA A 80 -12.88 22.43 3.52
N GLU A 81 -13.90 21.70 3.03
CA GLU A 81 -14.20 21.45 1.60
C GLU A 81 -13.14 20.64 0.83
N LYS A 82 -12.04 20.26 1.48
CA LYS A 82 -10.96 19.45 0.90
C LYS A 82 -11.14 17.97 1.19
N PRO A 83 -10.89 17.07 0.22
CA PRO A 83 -11.05 15.65 0.45
C PRO A 83 -9.91 15.11 1.32
N LEU A 84 -10.29 14.46 2.41
CA LEU A 84 -9.46 13.64 3.27
C LEU A 84 -9.82 12.17 3.01
N ASN A 85 -8.92 11.47 2.33
CA ASN A 85 -9.02 10.05 2.06
C ASN A 85 -8.45 9.27 3.24
N LEU A 86 -9.22 8.35 3.78
CA LEU A 86 -8.85 7.48 4.88
C LEU A 86 -8.91 6.03 4.39
N ALA A 87 -7.88 5.24 4.68
CA ALA A 87 -7.92 3.81 4.49
C ALA A 87 -7.49 3.09 5.77
N TYR A 88 -8.27 2.12 6.21
CA TYR A 88 -7.93 1.21 7.29
C TYR A 88 -7.75 -0.18 6.70
N ILE A 89 -6.60 -0.80 6.95
CA ILE A 89 -6.29 -2.15 6.49
C ILE A 89 -5.88 -2.98 7.69
N HIS A 90 -6.53 -4.12 7.90
CA HIS A 90 -6.15 -5.07 8.94
C HIS A 90 -6.02 -6.46 8.35
N SER A 91 -4.83 -7.06 8.50
CA SER A 91 -4.52 -8.43 8.10
C SER A 91 -4.30 -9.27 9.35
N LYS A 92 -5.11 -10.32 9.53
CA LYS A 92 -5.02 -11.20 10.70
C LYS A 92 -3.77 -12.08 10.67
N GLY A 93 -3.38 -12.58 9.51
CA GLY A 93 -2.28 -13.51 9.30
C GLY A 93 -0.94 -12.89 9.65
N ASP A 94 -0.76 -11.63 9.25
CA ASP A 94 0.42 -10.84 9.61
C ASP A 94 0.23 -10.06 10.92
N ASN A 95 -0.93 -10.20 11.59
CA ASN A 95 -1.38 -9.39 12.73
C ASN A 95 -1.11 -7.88 12.55
N ARG A 96 -1.23 -7.40 11.32
CA ARG A 96 -0.80 -6.06 10.92
C ARG A 96 -1.99 -5.17 10.68
N THR A 97 -1.98 -4.01 11.33
CA THR A 97 -2.96 -2.94 11.08
C THR A 97 -2.27 -1.76 10.43
N ILE A 98 -2.89 -1.17 9.42
CA ILE A 98 -2.42 0.02 8.70
C ILE A 98 -3.56 1.03 8.65
N LEU A 99 -3.23 2.28 8.93
CA LEU A 99 -4.11 3.45 8.90
C LEU A 99 -3.48 4.49 7.99
N ASP A 100 -4.09 4.73 6.84
CA ASP A 100 -3.70 5.75 5.88
C ASP A 100 -4.65 6.92 5.94
N GLY A 101 -4.10 8.13 5.89
CA GLY A 101 -4.83 9.38 5.82
C GLY A 101 -4.15 10.32 4.83
N THR A 102 -4.84 10.69 3.76
CA THR A 102 -4.34 11.64 2.75
C THR A 102 -5.28 12.83 2.62
N LEU A 103 -4.81 14.00 3.02
CA LEU A 103 -5.46 15.29 2.86
C LEU A 103 -4.95 15.98 1.59
N VAL A 104 -5.85 16.30 0.68
CA VAL A 104 -5.54 17.01 -0.57
C VAL A 104 -5.93 18.48 -0.42
N TRP A 105 -4.94 19.36 -0.16
CA TRP A 105 -5.19 20.80 -0.03
C TRP A 105 -5.48 21.47 -1.37
N ASP A 106 -4.71 21.13 -2.39
CA ASP A 106 -4.94 21.50 -3.78
C ASP A 106 -4.32 20.43 -4.70
N PRO A 107 -4.56 20.44 -6.03
CA PRO A 107 -4.04 19.41 -6.92
C PRO A 107 -2.51 19.22 -6.86
N SER A 108 -1.77 20.27 -6.49
CA SER A 108 -0.31 20.30 -6.42
C SER A 108 0.22 19.97 -5.01
N ASN A 109 -0.55 20.27 -3.96
CA ASN A 109 -0.17 20.11 -2.56
C ASN A 109 -1.03 19.04 -1.87
N LYS A 110 -0.38 17.91 -1.53
CA LYS A 110 -0.99 16.77 -0.84
C LYS A 110 -0.18 16.41 0.39
N VAL A 111 -0.87 16.10 1.48
CA VAL A 111 -0.28 15.62 2.72
C VAL A 111 -0.86 14.24 3.02
N SER A 112 0.00 13.25 3.20
CA SER A 112 -0.33 11.84 3.40
C SER A 112 0.38 11.31 4.64
N ALA A 113 -0.39 10.98 5.67
CA ALA A 113 0.06 10.19 6.80
C ALA A 113 -0.30 8.70 6.58
N ASN A 114 0.60 7.81 6.98
CA ASN A 114 0.45 6.37 7.02
C ASN A 114 0.91 5.90 8.40
N TYR A 115 0.16 5.02 9.02
CA TYR A 115 0.53 4.43 10.30
C TYR A 115 0.28 2.95 10.25
N ALA A 116 1.34 2.16 10.20
CA ALA A 116 1.26 0.74 10.48
C ALA A 116 1.52 0.50 11.97
N VAL A 117 0.84 -0.46 12.58
CA VAL A 117 1.25 -0.99 13.88
C VAL A 117 2.71 -1.44 13.73
N GLU A 118 3.59 -0.92 14.60
CA GLU A 118 5.07 -0.99 14.58
C GLU A 118 5.84 0.08 13.75
N SER A 119 5.20 0.90 12.92
CA SER A 119 5.87 2.00 12.19
C SER A 119 4.91 3.08 11.66
N GLY A 120 5.20 4.35 11.91
CA GLY A 120 4.47 5.50 11.36
C GLY A 120 5.27 6.23 10.29
N ASN A 121 4.66 6.55 9.16
CA ASN A 121 5.27 7.36 8.10
C ASN A 121 4.38 8.56 7.79
N PHE A 122 4.97 9.74 7.69
CA PHE A 122 4.31 10.96 7.25
C PHE A 122 4.97 11.44 5.97
N SER A 123 4.19 11.88 5.00
CA SER A 123 4.70 12.41 3.74
C SER A 123 3.86 13.59 3.30
N GLY A 124 4.47 14.60 2.70
CA GLY A 124 3.79 15.78 2.22
C GLY A 124 4.56 16.40 1.07
N LYS A 125 3.84 16.84 0.05
CA LYS A 125 4.41 17.76 -0.94
C LYS A 125 4.44 19.16 -0.34
N VAL A 126 5.58 19.84 -0.48
CA VAL A 126 5.80 21.17 0.09
C VAL A 126 6.20 22.11 -1.05
N TYR A 127 5.24 22.80 -1.67
CA TYR A 127 5.48 23.86 -2.65
C TYR A 127 6.28 23.44 -3.90
N GLY A 128 5.59 23.26 -5.04
CA GLY A 128 6.23 22.94 -6.33
C GLY A 128 6.62 21.45 -6.46
N ASP A 129 7.86 21.19 -6.86
CA ASP A 129 8.39 19.83 -7.15
C ASP A 129 9.02 19.15 -5.93
N ASP A 130 8.89 19.75 -4.75
CA ASP A 130 9.43 19.24 -3.48
C ASP A 130 8.47 18.31 -2.75
N SER A 131 9.02 17.22 -2.23
CA SER A 131 8.34 16.25 -1.38
C SER A 131 9.16 15.95 -0.14
N LEU A 132 8.55 16.11 1.02
CA LEU A 132 9.12 15.76 2.31
C LEU A 132 8.44 14.49 2.82
N LYS A 133 9.20 13.54 3.35
CA LYS A 133 8.70 12.35 4.02
C LYS A 133 9.43 12.20 5.33
N ALA A 134 8.71 12.13 6.43
CA ALA A 134 9.21 11.66 7.71
C ALA A 134 8.79 10.21 7.93
N SER A 135 9.64 9.39 8.51
CA SER A 135 9.34 8.01 8.85
C SER A 135 9.80 7.73 10.27
N TYR A 136 9.04 6.95 11.01
CA TYR A 136 9.37 6.53 12.36
C TYR A 136 9.04 5.05 12.51
N GLN A 137 10.07 4.23 12.63
CA GLN A 137 9.89 2.81 12.87
C GLN A 137 9.99 2.54 14.37
N THR A 138 8.90 2.09 14.98
CA THR A 138 8.80 1.91 16.43
C THR A 138 9.65 0.73 16.92
N SER A 139 9.77 -0.34 16.12
CA SER A 139 10.53 -1.55 16.48
C SER A 139 12.04 -1.31 16.52
N SER A 140 12.59 -0.64 15.50
CA SER A 140 14.01 -0.27 15.44
C SER A 140 14.31 1.07 16.10
N LYS A 141 13.28 1.82 16.52
CA LYS A 141 13.36 3.21 17.00
C LYS A 141 14.12 4.13 16.04
N VAL A 142 14.02 3.88 14.74
CA VAL A 142 14.67 4.70 13.71
C VAL A 142 13.74 5.81 13.29
N LEU A 143 14.20 7.05 13.40
CA LEU A 143 13.55 8.22 12.81
C LEU A 143 14.27 8.55 11.49
N GLY A 144 13.52 8.71 10.41
CA GLY A 144 13.99 9.07 9.08
C GLY A 144 13.30 10.32 8.56
N LEU A 145 14.02 11.09 7.76
CA LEU A 145 13.54 12.25 7.04
C LEU A 145 14.12 12.20 5.62
N GLU A 146 13.25 12.20 4.62
CA GLU A 146 13.60 12.21 3.20
C GLU A 146 13.01 13.48 2.59
N TRP A 147 13.84 14.30 1.95
CA TRP A 147 13.43 15.39 1.10
C TRP A 147 13.84 15.06 -0.33
N THR A 148 12.88 15.06 -1.24
CA THR A 148 13.14 14.85 -2.67
C THR A 148 12.57 16.01 -3.46
N ARG A 149 13.38 16.64 -4.31
CA ARG A 149 12.93 17.58 -5.34
C ARG A 149 13.07 16.91 -6.70
N SER A 150 12.04 16.98 -7.53
CA SER A 150 12.09 16.46 -8.89
C SER A 150 11.68 17.52 -9.91
N SER A 151 12.59 18.45 -10.20
CA SER A 151 12.36 19.57 -11.12
C SER A 151 13.00 19.30 -12.48
N LYS A 152 12.26 19.60 -13.56
CA LYS A 152 12.77 19.51 -14.94
C LYS A 152 13.78 20.62 -15.28
N GLN A 153 13.78 21.74 -14.55
CA GLN A 153 14.60 22.92 -14.87
C GLN A 153 15.86 23.02 -13.98
N THR A 154 15.75 22.57 -12.72
CA THR A 154 16.80 22.75 -11.70
C THR A 154 17.44 21.43 -11.25
N GLY A 155 17.06 20.32 -11.87
CA GLY A 155 17.56 18.98 -11.55
C GLY A 155 16.76 18.28 -10.43
N CYS A 156 16.99 16.98 -10.30
CA CYS A 156 16.40 16.16 -9.25
C CYS A 156 17.43 15.96 -8.13
N PHE A 157 17.03 16.13 -6.88
CA PHE A 157 17.88 15.74 -5.75
C PHE A 157 17.07 15.03 -4.67
N LYS A 158 17.75 14.23 -3.88
CA LYS A 158 17.21 13.46 -2.76
C LYS A 158 18.16 13.57 -1.58
N VAL A 159 17.67 14.12 -0.47
CA VAL A 159 18.36 14.20 0.82
C VAL A 159 17.66 13.26 1.78
N VAL A 160 18.39 12.32 2.38
CA VAL A 160 17.86 11.38 3.37
C VAL A 160 18.70 11.49 4.65
N ALA A 161 18.06 11.82 5.75
CA ALA A 161 18.62 11.75 7.09
C ALA A 161 17.91 10.64 7.87
N SER A 162 18.65 9.84 8.64
CA SER A 162 18.05 8.91 9.60
C SER A 162 18.87 8.82 10.88
N VAL A 163 18.21 8.61 12.00
CA VAL A 163 18.84 8.46 13.31
C VAL A 163 18.23 7.27 14.02
N ASN A 164 19.09 6.41 14.58
CA ASN A 164 18.67 5.31 15.41
C ASN A 164 18.63 5.77 16.88
N LEU A 165 17.43 5.84 17.46
CA LEU A 165 17.22 6.25 18.85
C LEU A 165 17.39 5.10 19.84
N ALA A 166 17.65 3.87 19.38
CA ALA A 166 17.93 2.73 20.24
C ALA A 166 19.40 2.66 20.70
N GLU A 167 20.32 3.37 20.03
CA GLU A 167 21.74 3.38 20.34
C GLU A 167 22.08 4.43 21.41
N GLU A 168 22.97 4.10 22.35
CA GLU A 168 23.40 4.99 23.44
C GLU A 168 24.12 6.24 22.91
N LYS A 169 24.76 6.13 21.74
CA LYS A 169 25.35 7.24 20.99
C LYS A 169 24.67 7.37 19.63
N THR A 170 23.75 8.31 19.51
CA THR A 170 22.97 8.53 18.28
C THR A 170 23.81 9.20 17.20
N ILE A 171 24.36 8.44 16.26
CA ILE A 171 25.06 8.99 15.08
C ILE A 171 24.05 9.10 13.93
N PRO A 172 23.70 10.32 13.47
CA PRO A 172 22.80 10.47 12.34
C PRO A 172 23.49 10.02 11.04
N LYS A 173 22.78 9.22 10.24
CA LYS A 173 23.16 8.86 8.88
C LYS A 173 22.56 9.86 7.92
N LEU A 174 23.40 10.56 7.16
CA LEU A 174 22.99 11.51 6.13
C LEU A 174 23.45 11.01 4.76
N SER A 175 22.53 10.93 3.81
CA SER A 175 22.80 10.64 2.40
C SER A 175 22.23 11.77 1.54
N VAL A 176 22.98 12.19 0.53
CA VAL A 176 22.56 13.21 -0.43
C VAL A 176 22.87 12.68 -1.83
N GLU A 177 21.85 12.60 -2.65
CA GLU A 177 21.92 12.18 -4.05
C GLU A 177 21.41 13.31 -4.94
N SER A 178 22.09 13.53 -6.07
CA SER A 178 21.68 14.51 -7.09
C SER A 178 21.72 13.83 -8.45
N THR A 179 20.72 14.08 -9.28
CA THR A 179 20.58 13.55 -10.63
C THR A 179 20.32 14.71 -11.58
N LEU A 180 21.28 14.93 -12.48
CA LEU A 180 21.20 15.91 -13.55
C LEU A 180 20.88 15.18 -14.85
N ASN A 181 19.69 15.41 -15.39
CA ASN A 181 19.29 14.89 -16.70
C ASN A 181 19.55 15.97 -17.74
N PHE A 182 20.37 15.67 -18.75
CA PHE A 182 20.57 16.52 -19.92
C PHE A 182 19.77 15.93 -21.08
N GLU A 183 18.78 16.65 -21.60
CA GLU A 183 18.21 16.34 -22.92
C GLU A 183 19.19 16.85 -23.99
N MET A 184 19.67 15.96 -24.88
CA MET A 184 20.39 16.31 -26.10
C MET A 184 19.43 16.45 -27.27
#